data_AF-A0A7V4ASW2-F1
#
_entry.id   AF-A0A7V4ASW2-F1
#
_cell.length_a   1.000
_cell.length_b   1.000
_cell.length_c   1.000
_cell.angle_alpha   90.00
_cell.angle_beta   90.00
_cell.angle_gamma   90.00
#
_symmetry.space_group_name_H-M   'P 1'
#
loop_
_entity.id
_entity.type
_entity.pdbx_description
1 polymer ?
#
loop_
_entity_poly.entity_id
_entity_poly.type
_entity_poly.pdbx_seq_one_letter_code
_entity_poly.pdbx_strand_id
1 'polypeptide(L)'
;MNLTAIVRGVGCALMAASIALSCSAPASANVYASALKPIAPDTFSFILNENATAGVTMEVWQVGGGMVYSENLGTLGKGTHTWSWNGTGAVAGNTYKARIVASSSGYSGWTQISQDATSTSFYVPVGVSVFKNMNSPKFGTIYVSNGQGGTTAFGRPTTSGIYALNADASEIGFFTGGKDWAAAGNSSPFKSTIGPDGHLYVADYSNDLVWEFNDDLSSVTQLIDASNKTANQYVESVWVEGTQADGNRKIYLVDSNYYGGAKGRKGLIMYDLGANSKATPGDTGTQYIGPDYFAFYPRDVERDSAGNWYMNQYRASTNQAPAITKFLDGTPPINTPAWETDITKYVYAYGISLYEPAGWVAYGHYNTGEVFIFDMNTGAFIDSFDAGSRIRDIAFDAAGNLYTVDNLTEWLRIWSPAGANSFTTESWFEIVPEPASVLALGAGLVSLLGLRRRKA
;
A
#
# COMPACT_ATOMS: atom_id res chain seq x y z
N MET A 1 4.80 34.04 -65.93
CA MET A 1 3.35 33.85 -66.15
C MET A 1 2.84 32.94 -65.03
N ASN A 2 1.90 33.47 -64.23
CA ASN A 2 0.99 32.81 -63.25
C ASN A 2 1.65 32.05 -62.08
N LEU A 3 1.55 32.40 -60.79
CA LEU A 3 0.63 33.22 -59.96
C LEU A 3 -0.77 32.64 -59.73
N THR A 4 -0.91 31.80 -58.68
CA THR A 4 -2.04 31.61 -57.72
C THR A 4 -1.74 30.35 -56.88
N ALA A 5 -1.60 30.29 -55.54
CA ALA A 5 -2.27 30.82 -54.35
C ALA A 5 -3.11 29.75 -53.60
N ILE A 6 -3.17 29.91 -52.27
CA ILE A 6 -4.13 29.36 -51.28
C ILE A 6 -3.88 27.87 -50.86
N VAL A 7 -3.81 27.41 -49.60
CA VAL A 7 -4.40 27.80 -48.31
C VAL A 7 -3.53 27.32 -47.11
N ARG A 8 -3.38 28.24 -46.14
CA ARG A 8 -3.24 28.16 -44.67
C ARG A 8 -3.14 26.80 -43.95
N GLY A 9 -2.23 26.77 -42.98
CA GLY A 9 -2.28 25.91 -41.79
C GLY A 9 -1.20 26.31 -40.79
N VAL A 10 -1.47 27.33 -39.96
CA VAL A 10 -0.64 27.69 -38.80
C VAL A 10 -0.90 26.65 -37.71
N GLY A 11 0.09 25.80 -37.44
CA GLY A 11 0.12 24.92 -36.27
C GLY A 11 1.19 25.40 -35.31
N CYS A 12 0.78 26.05 -34.23
CA CYS A 12 1.61 26.35 -33.07
C CYS A 12 2.23 25.06 -32.53
N ALA A 13 3.55 24.91 -32.62
CA ALA A 13 4.28 23.90 -31.87
C ALA A 13 4.48 24.40 -30.42
N LEU A 14 3.59 23.98 -29.51
CA LEU A 14 3.87 24.01 -28.08
C LEU A 14 4.85 22.88 -27.78
N MET A 15 6.13 23.22 -27.60
CA MET A 15 7.08 22.34 -26.91
C MET A 15 6.73 22.34 -25.42
N ALA A 16 6.04 21.31 -24.96
CA ALA A 16 5.97 20.97 -23.54
C ALA A 16 7.29 20.29 -23.16
N ALA A 17 8.20 21.05 -22.55
CA ALA A 17 9.37 20.50 -21.89
C ALA A 17 8.93 19.88 -20.55
N SER A 18 8.70 18.58 -20.55
CA SER A 18 8.59 17.79 -19.31
C SER A 18 9.97 17.70 -18.66
N ILE A 19 10.20 18.52 -17.65
CA ILE A 19 11.33 18.34 -16.73
C ILE A 19 10.98 17.12 -15.87
N ALA A 20 11.43 15.96 -16.31
CA ALA A 20 11.55 14.80 -15.44
C ALA A 20 12.69 15.09 -14.45
N LEU A 21 12.34 15.54 -13.24
CA LEU A 21 13.26 15.41 -12.12
C LEU A 21 13.42 13.92 -11.83
N SER A 22 14.51 13.36 -12.31
CA SER A 22 14.99 12.04 -11.92
C SER A 22 15.39 12.10 -10.45
N CYS A 23 14.43 11.81 -9.56
CA CYS A 23 14.75 11.40 -8.20
C CYS A 23 15.27 9.97 -8.33
N SER A 24 16.58 9.76 -8.20
CA SER A 24 17.12 8.43 -7.97
C SER A 24 16.52 7.94 -6.65
N ALA A 25 15.55 7.01 -6.72
CA ALA A 25 15.04 6.35 -5.54
C ALA A 25 16.24 5.77 -4.78
N PRO A 26 16.42 6.10 -3.49
CA PRO A 26 17.46 5.45 -2.72
C PRO A 26 17.23 3.94 -2.77
N ALA A 27 18.32 3.18 -2.76
CA ALA A 27 18.27 1.76 -2.46
C ALA A 27 17.48 1.60 -1.15
N SER A 28 16.40 0.81 -1.19
CA SER A 28 15.51 0.40 -0.09
C SER A 28 15.61 1.20 1.21
N ALA A 29 14.62 2.02 1.54
CA ALA A 29 14.61 2.77 2.78
C ALA A 29 13.83 2.12 3.93
N ASN A 30 14.48 2.01 5.08
CA ASN A 30 13.93 1.32 6.23
C ASN A 30 13.04 2.22 7.08
N VAL A 31 13.49 3.47 7.28
CA VAL A 31 12.77 4.46 8.07
C VAL A 31 12.03 5.43 7.16
N TYR A 32 10.77 5.69 7.49
CA TYR A 32 9.94 6.68 6.82
C TYR A 32 9.01 7.37 7.80
N ALA A 33 8.54 8.56 7.42
CA ALA A 33 7.47 9.24 8.12
C ALA A 33 6.14 8.98 7.41
N SER A 34 5.11 8.66 8.17
CA SER A 34 3.78 8.30 7.71
C SER A 34 2.74 9.26 8.30
N ALA A 35 1.50 9.16 7.80
CA ALA A 35 0.35 9.93 8.30
C ALA A 35 0.60 11.44 8.45
N LEU A 36 1.46 12.01 7.59
CA LEU A 36 1.81 13.42 7.64
C LEU A 36 0.57 14.26 7.31
N LYS A 37 0.09 15.06 8.28
CA LYS A 37 -1.14 15.86 8.17
C LYS A 37 -1.08 17.16 8.95
N PRO A 38 -1.77 18.24 8.49
CA PRO A 38 -1.94 19.45 9.29
C PRO A 38 -2.76 19.18 10.54
N ILE A 39 -2.36 19.77 11.66
CA ILE A 39 -3.12 19.81 12.93
C ILE A 39 -3.39 21.25 13.39
N ALA A 40 -2.72 22.24 12.78
CA ALA A 40 -3.02 23.67 12.83
C ALA A 40 -2.50 24.32 11.53
N PRO A 41 -2.77 25.61 11.23
CA PRO A 41 -2.39 26.24 9.96
C PRO A 41 -0.94 25.99 9.53
N ASP A 42 0.01 26.13 10.46
CA ASP A 42 1.45 25.96 10.21
C ASP A 42 2.06 24.76 10.96
N THR A 43 1.23 23.87 11.52
CA THR A 43 1.68 22.75 12.37
C THR A 43 1.22 21.42 11.82
N PHE A 44 2.15 20.46 11.77
CA PHE A 44 1.95 19.13 11.20
C PHE A 44 2.26 18.04 12.20
N SER A 45 1.52 16.95 12.14
CA SER A 45 1.86 15.70 12.83
C SER A 45 2.28 14.64 11.82
N PHE A 46 3.24 13.80 12.19
CA PHE A 46 3.69 12.64 11.43
C PHE A 46 4.06 11.50 12.38
N ILE A 47 4.16 10.29 11.84
CA ILE A 47 4.51 9.07 12.60
C ILE A 47 5.76 8.45 11.97
N LEU A 48 6.81 8.22 12.75
CA LEU A 48 7.96 7.44 12.30
C LEU A 48 7.71 5.95 12.55
N ASN A 49 7.90 5.11 11.53
CA ASN A 49 7.74 3.66 11.64
C ASN A 49 8.82 3.00 12.53
N GLU A 50 10.01 3.60 12.59
CA GLU A 50 11.14 3.23 13.46
C GLU A 50 11.96 4.45 13.89
N ASN A 51 13.05 4.23 14.63
CA ASN A 51 13.94 5.32 15.06
C ASN A 51 14.72 5.90 13.88
N ALA A 52 14.63 7.22 13.66
CA ALA A 52 15.43 7.96 12.69
C ALA A 52 16.80 8.32 13.28
N THR A 53 17.70 7.34 13.38
CA THR A 53 19.02 7.46 14.04
C THR A 53 20.01 8.36 13.29
N ALA A 54 19.79 8.63 12.00
CA ALA A 54 20.59 9.56 11.20
C ALA A 54 19.88 10.90 10.95
N GLY A 55 18.72 11.11 11.57
CA GLY A 55 18.05 12.39 11.63
C GLY A 55 16.77 12.50 10.79
N VAL A 56 16.00 13.54 11.07
CA VAL A 56 14.80 13.93 10.33
C VAL A 56 14.97 15.35 9.84
N THR A 57 14.64 15.59 8.57
CA THR A 57 14.63 16.93 7.97
C THR A 57 13.24 17.26 7.47
N MET A 58 12.74 18.44 7.85
CA MET A 58 11.53 19.04 7.30
C MET A 58 11.90 20.07 6.25
N GLU A 59 11.23 20.04 5.11
CA GLU A 59 11.37 21.02 4.04
C GLU A 59 10.01 21.65 3.73
N VAL A 60 10.00 22.92 3.36
CA VAL A 60 8.82 23.62 2.82
C VAL A 60 9.13 24.06 1.39
N TRP A 61 8.20 23.75 0.49
CA TRP A 61 8.29 24.00 -0.94
C TRP A 61 7.14 24.87 -1.41
N GLN A 62 7.41 25.90 -2.21
CA GLN A 62 6.36 26.68 -2.84
C GLN A 62 5.69 25.86 -3.95
N VAL A 63 4.35 25.86 -4.02
CA VAL A 63 3.63 25.22 -5.14
C VAL A 63 4.02 25.88 -6.47
N GLY A 64 4.53 25.10 -7.42
CA GLY A 64 5.01 25.60 -8.71
C GLY A 64 6.36 26.34 -8.63
N GLY A 65 7.01 26.34 -7.47
CA GLY A 65 8.33 26.91 -7.23
C GLY A 65 9.32 25.88 -6.69
N GLY A 66 10.29 26.35 -5.91
CA GLY A 66 11.31 25.52 -5.26
C GLY A 66 11.15 25.44 -3.74
N MET A 67 12.12 24.80 -3.11
CA MET A 67 12.27 24.79 -1.65
C MET A 67 12.51 26.21 -1.14
N VAL A 68 11.79 26.60 -0.10
CA VAL A 68 11.90 27.93 0.55
C VAL A 68 12.41 27.85 1.99
N TYR A 69 12.30 26.68 2.61
CA TYR A 69 12.73 26.44 3.99
C TYR A 69 13.17 24.99 4.17
N SER A 70 14.15 24.78 5.05
CA SER A 70 14.60 23.46 5.49
C SER A 70 15.04 23.55 6.95
N GLU A 71 14.67 22.55 7.74
CA GLU A 71 15.01 22.43 9.16
C GLU A 71 15.40 20.99 9.50
N ASN A 72 16.58 20.84 10.08
CA ASN A 72 17.04 19.56 10.61
C ASN A 72 16.57 19.42 12.06
N LEU A 73 15.70 18.44 12.30
CA LEU A 73 15.11 18.13 13.61
C LEU A 73 16.02 17.24 14.48
N GLY A 74 17.18 16.83 13.95
CA GLY A 74 18.05 15.85 14.58
C GLY A 74 17.42 14.46 14.60
N THR A 75 17.94 13.60 15.47
CA THR A 75 17.44 12.23 15.63
C THR A 75 16.11 12.22 16.36
N LEU A 76 15.15 11.46 15.85
CA LEU A 76 13.83 11.27 16.47
C LEU A 76 13.56 9.77 16.68
N GLY A 77 12.88 9.45 17.78
CA GLY A 77 12.45 8.08 18.07
C GLY A 77 11.24 7.66 17.23
N LYS A 78 10.98 6.36 17.15
CA LYS A 78 9.75 5.79 16.59
C LYS A 78 8.50 6.42 17.22
N GLY A 79 7.44 6.57 16.43
CA GLY A 79 6.13 7.05 16.88
C GLY A 79 5.77 8.46 16.43
N THR A 80 4.76 9.04 17.07
CA THR A 80 4.16 10.32 16.68
C THR A 80 5.01 11.53 17.08
N HIS A 81 5.18 12.45 16.14
CA HIS A 81 5.85 13.73 16.32
C HIS A 81 5.00 14.88 15.81
N THR A 82 5.43 16.10 16.14
CA THR A 82 4.85 17.34 15.65
C THR A 82 5.95 18.31 15.25
N TRP A 83 5.72 19.05 14.18
CA TRP A 83 6.60 20.13 13.72
C TRP A 83 5.77 21.34 13.29
N SER A 84 6.29 22.54 13.54
CA SER A 84 5.65 23.80 13.16
C SER A 84 6.57 24.63 12.29
N TRP A 85 6.07 25.11 11.16
CA TRP A 85 6.77 26.09 10.34
C TRP A 85 6.66 27.48 10.97
N ASN A 86 7.77 28.20 11.06
CA ASN A 86 7.80 29.56 11.59
C ASN A 86 7.46 30.66 10.55
N GLY A 87 7.05 30.27 9.34
CA GLY A 87 6.76 31.19 8.23
C GLY A 87 8.00 31.73 7.48
N THR A 88 9.21 31.26 7.80
CA THR A 88 10.43 31.68 7.08
C THR A 88 10.34 31.27 5.61
N GLY A 89 10.51 32.23 4.70
CA GLY A 89 10.38 32.01 3.24
C GLY A 89 8.95 32.14 2.72
N ALA A 90 7.98 32.46 3.59
CA ALA A 90 6.60 32.73 3.17
C ALA A 90 6.47 34.07 2.41
N VAL A 91 5.63 34.07 1.39
CA VAL A 91 5.26 35.18 0.54
C VAL A 91 3.74 35.20 0.47
N ALA A 92 3.13 36.34 0.75
CA ALA A 92 1.68 36.47 0.80
C ALA A 92 1.03 36.07 -0.54
N GLY A 93 -0.04 35.29 -0.46
CA GLY A 93 -0.78 34.80 -1.62
C GLY A 93 -0.21 33.54 -2.28
N ASN A 94 0.95 33.05 -1.83
CA ASN A 94 1.49 31.75 -2.26
C ASN A 94 1.00 30.61 -1.37
N THR A 95 0.90 29.44 -2.00
CA THR A 95 0.65 28.17 -1.32
C THR A 95 1.97 27.40 -1.18
N TYR A 96 2.09 26.65 -0.09
CA TYR A 96 3.26 25.82 0.18
C TYR A 96 2.88 24.36 0.43
N LYS A 97 3.89 23.49 0.39
CA LYS A 97 3.84 22.05 0.63
C LYS A 97 4.97 21.68 1.58
N ALA A 98 4.81 20.66 2.43
CA ALA A 98 5.94 20.14 3.21
C ALA A 98 6.41 18.78 2.72
N ARG A 99 7.68 18.51 2.95
CA ARG A 99 8.35 17.25 2.64
C ARG A 99 9.16 16.85 3.86
N ILE A 100 9.13 15.57 4.19
CA ILE A 100 9.85 15.02 5.34
C ILE A 100 10.80 13.94 4.86
N VAL A 101 12.05 14.05 5.29
CA VAL A 101 13.08 13.04 5.02
C VAL A 101 13.46 12.43 6.36
N ALA A 102 13.24 11.12 6.51
CA ALA A 102 13.69 10.38 7.68
C ALA A 102 14.87 9.50 7.28
N SER A 103 15.92 9.46 8.12
CA SER A 103 17.14 8.72 7.84
C SER A 103 17.56 7.87 9.05
N SER A 104 18.09 6.68 8.77
CA SER A 104 18.62 5.76 9.76
C SER A 104 19.96 5.20 9.29
N SER A 105 20.86 4.93 10.23
CA SER A 105 22.07 4.16 9.94
C SER A 105 21.77 2.71 9.49
N GLY A 106 20.52 2.26 9.69
CA GLY A 106 20.01 0.98 9.24
C GLY A 106 20.66 -0.22 9.92
N TYR A 107 20.58 -1.38 9.27
CA TYR A 107 20.93 -2.68 9.84
C TYR A 107 21.88 -3.47 8.94
N SER A 108 22.56 -4.48 9.50
CA SER A 108 23.47 -5.35 8.74
C SER A 108 22.77 -6.48 7.98
N GLY A 109 21.50 -6.74 8.31
CA GLY A 109 20.67 -7.81 7.76
C GLY A 109 19.20 -7.49 8.01
N TRP A 110 18.31 -8.32 7.48
CA TRP A 110 16.88 -8.25 7.79
C TRP A 110 16.65 -8.24 9.30
N THR A 111 16.02 -7.18 9.79
CA THR A 111 15.85 -6.93 11.22
C THR A 111 14.41 -6.67 11.56
N GLN A 112 13.88 -7.36 12.56
CA GLN A 112 12.55 -7.07 13.10
C GLN A 112 12.55 -5.69 13.79
N ILE A 113 11.71 -4.77 13.33
CA ILE A 113 11.56 -3.41 13.88
C ILE A 113 10.24 -3.20 14.64
N SER A 114 9.33 -4.18 14.57
CA SER A 114 8.15 -4.24 15.43
C SER A 114 8.48 -4.92 16.76
N GLN A 115 7.72 -4.57 17.80
CA GLN A 115 7.70 -5.33 19.04
C GLN A 115 6.57 -6.37 18.97
N ASP A 116 6.81 -7.55 19.55
CA ASP A 116 5.76 -8.52 19.83
C ASP A 116 4.97 -7.99 21.04
N ALA A 117 3.84 -7.35 20.76
CA ALA A 117 3.03 -6.59 21.71
C ALA A 117 1.53 -6.82 21.47
N THR A 118 0.68 -6.37 22.39
CA THR A 118 -0.78 -6.53 22.25
C THR A 118 -1.28 -6.08 20.88
N SER A 119 -0.87 -4.93 20.38
CA SER A 119 -1.33 -4.39 19.09
C SER A 119 -0.98 -5.27 17.88
N THR A 120 0.12 -6.02 17.95
CA THR A 120 0.62 -6.88 16.88
C THR A 120 0.24 -8.36 17.03
N SER A 121 -0.48 -8.73 18.09
CA SER A 121 -0.92 -10.11 18.33
C SER A 121 -2.30 -10.38 17.74
N PHE A 122 -2.48 -11.41 16.90
CA PHE A 122 -3.77 -11.73 16.27
C PHE A 122 -4.01 -13.24 16.23
N TYR A 123 -5.25 -13.70 16.47
CA TYR A 123 -5.53 -15.13 16.63
C TYR A 123 -5.41 -15.92 15.33
N VAL A 124 -5.98 -15.42 14.24
CA VAL A 124 -5.86 -16.04 12.90
C VAL A 124 -5.64 -14.93 11.87
N PRO A 125 -4.45 -14.29 11.87
CA PRO A 125 -4.12 -13.30 10.86
C PRO A 125 -3.82 -14.03 9.55
N VAL A 126 -4.52 -13.63 8.49
CA VAL A 126 -4.53 -14.35 7.20
C VAL A 126 -4.27 -13.46 6.00
N GLY A 127 -4.28 -12.15 6.21
CA GLY A 127 -4.00 -11.16 5.18
C GLY A 127 -3.33 -9.93 5.78
N VAL A 128 -2.44 -9.29 5.03
CA VAL A 128 -1.86 -8.00 5.41
C VAL A 128 -1.72 -7.10 4.18
N SER A 129 -2.05 -5.82 4.32
CA SER A 129 -1.78 -4.81 3.30
C SER A 129 -1.30 -3.51 3.94
N VAL A 130 -0.49 -2.74 3.22
CA VAL A 130 0.05 -1.46 3.69
C VAL A 130 -0.22 -0.37 2.67
N PHE A 131 -0.73 0.77 3.13
CA PHE A 131 -1.09 1.88 2.27
C PHE A 131 0.13 2.64 1.77
N LYS A 132 0.44 2.53 0.47
CA LYS A 132 1.69 3.03 -0.14
C LYS A 132 1.64 4.46 -0.69
N ASN A 133 0.45 5.02 -0.94
CA ASN A 133 0.34 6.35 -1.55
C ASN A 133 0.66 7.46 -0.52
N MET A 134 1.85 8.04 -0.67
CA MET A 134 2.41 9.09 0.21
C MET A 134 1.60 10.39 0.24
N ASN A 135 0.78 10.62 -0.78
CA ASN A 135 -0.04 11.83 -0.91
C ASN A 135 -1.33 11.74 -0.08
N SER A 136 -1.56 10.61 0.59
CA SER A 136 -2.75 10.35 1.41
C SER A 136 -2.41 10.46 2.90
N PRO A 137 -3.32 10.98 3.75
CA PRO A 137 -3.17 10.88 5.20
C PRO A 137 -3.18 9.44 5.72
N LYS A 138 -3.62 8.46 4.90
CA LYS A 138 -3.55 7.03 5.20
C LYS A 138 -2.17 6.42 4.92
N PHE A 139 -1.21 7.18 4.40
CA PHE A 139 0.12 6.65 4.08
C PHE A 139 0.76 5.94 5.29
N GLY A 140 1.18 4.69 5.07
CA GLY A 140 1.76 3.81 6.07
C GLY A 140 0.76 3.13 7.01
N THR A 141 -0.56 3.31 6.79
CA THR A 141 -1.56 2.51 7.51
C THR A 141 -1.44 1.04 7.13
N ILE A 142 -1.42 0.19 8.15
CA ILE A 142 -1.33 -1.27 8.04
C ILE A 142 -2.73 -1.83 8.28
N TYR A 143 -3.19 -2.73 7.41
CA TYR A 143 -4.43 -3.47 7.59
C TYR A 143 -4.13 -4.95 7.76
N VAL A 144 -4.65 -5.55 8.82
CA VAL A 144 -4.53 -6.99 9.10
C VAL A 144 -5.92 -7.61 9.05
N SER A 145 -6.10 -8.57 8.14
CA SER A 145 -7.29 -9.42 8.10
C SER A 145 -7.15 -10.53 9.13
N ASN A 146 -7.95 -10.46 10.20
CA ASN A 146 -8.07 -11.54 11.17
C ASN A 146 -9.30 -12.38 10.82
N GLY A 147 -9.08 -13.60 10.33
CA GLY A 147 -10.13 -14.43 9.73
C GLY A 147 -10.94 -15.27 10.74
N GLN A 148 -10.59 -15.21 12.03
CA GLN A 148 -11.30 -15.94 13.09
C GLN A 148 -11.12 -15.24 14.45
N GLY A 149 -12.21 -15.18 15.23
CA GLY A 149 -12.14 -14.73 16.61
C GLY A 149 -11.59 -15.80 17.57
N GLY A 150 -10.90 -15.34 18.61
CA GLY A 150 -10.29 -16.17 19.64
C GLY A 150 -9.28 -15.39 20.46
N THR A 151 -8.71 -16.05 21.48
CA THR A 151 -7.69 -15.47 22.34
C THR A 151 -6.32 -15.97 21.88
N THR A 152 -5.42 -15.05 21.58
CA THR A 152 -4.04 -15.39 21.21
C THR A 152 -3.29 -16.06 22.37
N ALA A 153 -2.22 -16.77 22.09
CA ALA A 153 -1.25 -17.31 23.03
C ALA A 153 -0.61 -16.20 23.88
N PHE A 154 -0.52 -14.98 23.35
CA PHE A 154 -0.12 -13.79 24.11
C PHE A 154 -1.21 -13.28 25.08
N GLY A 155 -2.45 -13.77 24.93
CA GLY A 155 -3.59 -13.44 25.79
C GLY A 155 -4.49 -12.33 25.25
N ARG A 156 -4.31 -11.89 24.00
CA ARG A 156 -5.19 -10.86 23.40
C ARG A 156 -6.48 -11.51 22.88
N PRO A 157 -7.67 -11.09 23.36
CA PRO A 157 -8.91 -11.45 22.70
C PRO A 157 -9.02 -10.68 21.36
N THR A 158 -9.29 -11.42 20.29
CA THR A 158 -9.53 -10.88 18.95
C THR A 158 -10.82 -11.43 18.35
N THR A 159 -11.35 -10.76 17.34
CA THR A 159 -12.55 -11.17 16.61
C THR A 159 -12.35 -11.04 15.10
N SER A 160 -13.23 -11.65 14.30
CA SER A 160 -13.10 -11.66 12.83
C SER A 160 -13.37 -10.27 12.25
N GLY A 161 -12.42 -9.73 11.47
CA GLY A 161 -12.52 -8.41 10.86
C GLY A 161 -11.16 -7.83 10.49
N ILE A 162 -11.12 -6.52 10.23
CA ILE A 162 -9.92 -5.79 9.87
C ILE A 162 -9.39 -5.02 11.08
N TYR A 163 -8.14 -5.27 11.45
CA TYR A 163 -7.42 -4.44 12.40
C TYR A 163 -6.55 -3.44 11.64
N ALA A 164 -6.71 -2.16 11.93
CA ALA A 164 -5.90 -1.11 11.33
C ALA A 164 -4.88 -0.57 12.34
N LEU A 165 -3.64 -0.35 11.88
CA LEU A 165 -2.53 0.13 12.69
C LEU A 165 -1.81 1.27 11.96
N ASN A 166 -1.18 2.15 12.73
CA ASN A 166 -0.25 3.15 12.19
C ASN A 166 1.08 2.47 11.81
N ALA A 167 1.94 3.20 11.09
CA ALA A 167 3.25 2.71 10.68
C ALA A 167 4.17 2.30 11.85
N ASP A 168 3.95 2.86 13.04
CA ASP A 168 4.66 2.49 14.26
C ASP A 168 4.08 1.25 14.97
N ALA A 169 3.07 0.61 14.38
CA ALA A 169 2.30 -0.51 14.92
C ALA A 169 1.43 -0.18 16.15
N SER A 170 1.15 1.10 16.41
CA SER A 170 0.07 1.49 17.32
C SER A 170 -1.31 1.25 16.68
N GLU A 171 -2.31 0.85 17.47
CA GLU A 171 -3.65 0.56 16.93
C GLU A 171 -4.38 1.84 16.52
N ILE A 172 -5.01 1.79 15.34
CA ILE A 172 -6.02 2.75 14.91
C ILE A 172 -7.40 2.25 15.36
N GLY A 173 -7.69 0.96 15.16
CA GLY A 173 -8.94 0.36 15.58
C GLY A 173 -9.24 -0.99 14.94
N PHE A 174 -10.43 -1.51 15.26
CA PHE A 174 -10.99 -2.73 14.71
C PHE A 174 -12.28 -2.42 13.93
N PHE A 175 -12.39 -2.98 12.73
CA PHE A 175 -13.42 -2.63 11.76
C PHE A 175 -14.03 -3.88 11.13
N THR A 176 -15.36 -3.89 11.01
CA THR A 176 -16.10 -4.94 10.31
C THR A 176 -16.75 -4.43 9.02
N GLY A 177 -16.82 -3.10 8.83
CA GLY A 177 -17.62 -2.52 7.75
C GLY A 177 -19.11 -2.85 7.88
N GLY A 178 -19.59 -3.17 9.08
CA GLY A 178 -20.97 -3.61 9.31
C GLY A 178 -21.29 -5.04 8.84
N LYS A 179 -20.31 -5.79 8.32
CA LYS A 179 -20.47 -7.20 7.93
C LYS A 179 -20.15 -8.15 9.09
N ASP A 180 -20.97 -9.17 9.26
CA ASP A 180 -20.69 -10.27 10.19
C ASP A 180 -19.70 -11.25 9.55
N TRP A 181 -18.41 -11.02 9.82
CA TRP A 181 -17.32 -11.87 9.35
C TRP A 181 -17.24 -13.20 10.09
N ALA A 182 -17.70 -13.27 11.34
CA ALA A 182 -17.69 -14.51 12.10
C ALA A 182 -18.72 -15.51 11.56
N ALA A 183 -19.90 -15.02 11.16
CA ALA A 183 -20.92 -15.83 10.51
C ALA A 183 -20.52 -16.30 9.10
N ALA A 184 -19.60 -15.59 8.42
CA ALA A 184 -19.11 -15.95 7.11
C ALA A 184 -18.30 -17.27 7.14
N GLY A 185 -17.58 -17.54 8.23
CA GLY A 185 -16.79 -18.75 8.43
C GLY A 185 -15.32 -18.46 8.79
N ASN A 186 -14.55 -19.52 9.00
CA ASN A 186 -13.13 -19.41 9.32
C ASN A 186 -12.36 -18.96 8.08
N SER A 187 -11.49 -17.96 8.22
CA SER A 187 -10.75 -17.30 7.13
C SER A 187 -11.57 -16.26 6.35
N SER A 188 -12.52 -15.61 7.02
CA SER A 188 -13.22 -14.44 6.49
C SER A 188 -13.22 -13.34 7.57
N PRO A 189 -12.69 -12.13 7.31
CA PRO A 189 -12.01 -11.70 6.08
C PRO A 189 -10.72 -12.48 5.81
N PHE A 190 -10.28 -12.45 4.55
CA PHE A 190 -9.07 -13.10 4.06
C PHE A 190 -8.07 -12.09 3.50
N LYS A 191 -7.21 -12.47 2.54
CA LYS A 191 -6.24 -11.54 1.93
C LYS A 191 -6.93 -10.29 1.37
N SER A 192 -6.21 -9.19 1.44
CA SER A 192 -6.70 -7.86 1.08
C SER A 192 -5.70 -7.12 0.21
N THR A 193 -6.18 -6.21 -0.64
CA THR A 193 -5.35 -5.25 -1.37
C THR A 193 -5.91 -3.85 -1.23
N ILE A 194 -5.11 -2.84 -1.55
CA ILE A 194 -5.53 -1.45 -1.59
C ILE A 194 -5.61 -1.02 -3.05
N GLY A 195 -6.80 -0.59 -3.49
CA GLY A 195 -7.01 -0.17 -4.87
C GLY A 195 -6.37 1.18 -5.20
N PRO A 196 -6.30 1.56 -6.48
CA PRO A 196 -5.80 2.87 -6.92
C PRO A 196 -6.60 4.06 -6.36
N ASP A 197 -7.84 3.81 -5.93
CA ASP A 197 -8.73 4.76 -5.24
C ASP A 197 -8.42 4.93 -3.74
N GLY A 198 -7.52 4.11 -3.18
CA GLY A 198 -7.20 4.12 -1.75
C GLY A 198 -8.24 3.41 -0.87
N HIS A 199 -9.14 2.61 -1.47
CA HIS A 199 -10.05 1.75 -0.71
C HIS A 199 -9.41 0.38 -0.43
N LEU A 200 -9.84 -0.27 0.66
CA LEU A 200 -9.42 -1.61 1.03
C LEU A 200 -10.39 -2.64 0.43
N TYR A 201 -9.85 -3.57 -0.36
CA TYR A 201 -10.59 -4.64 -1.00
C TYR A 201 -10.21 -5.97 -0.36
N VAL A 202 -11.20 -6.78 0.01
CA VAL A 202 -11.00 -7.93 0.89
C VAL A 202 -11.72 -9.15 0.34
N ALA A 203 -11.00 -10.27 0.25
CA ALA A 203 -11.57 -11.57 -0.07
C ALA A 203 -12.32 -12.17 1.15
N ASP A 204 -13.41 -12.87 0.86
CA ASP A 204 -14.19 -13.69 1.81
C ASP A 204 -14.02 -15.15 1.39
N TYR A 205 -12.92 -15.78 1.83
CA TYR A 205 -12.54 -17.13 1.40
C TYR A 205 -13.61 -18.17 1.73
N SER A 206 -14.29 -18.04 2.88
CA SER A 206 -15.32 -18.99 3.30
C SER A 206 -16.53 -19.04 2.36
N ASN A 207 -16.80 -17.95 1.64
CA ASN A 207 -17.97 -17.83 0.77
C ASN A 207 -17.62 -17.59 -0.70
N ASP A 208 -16.34 -17.45 -1.05
CA ASP A 208 -15.84 -17.12 -2.39
C ASP A 208 -16.32 -15.76 -2.90
N LEU A 209 -16.36 -14.76 -2.02
CA LEU A 209 -16.90 -13.42 -2.30
C LEU A 209 -15.81 -12.35 -2.15
N VAL A 210 -16.10 -11.13 -2.60
CA VAL A 210 -15.21 -9.97 -2.47
C VAL A 210 -15.99 -8.75 -2.01
N TRP A 211 -15.38 -7.98 -1.12
CA TRP A 211 -15.94 -6.79 -0.50
C TRP A 211 -14.98 -5.62 -0.63
N GLU A 212 -15.51 -4.42 -0.80
CA GLU A 212 -14.80 -3.14 -0.76
C GLU A 212 -15.21 -2.39 0.51
N PHE A 213 -14.25 -1.97 1.33
CA PHE A 213 -14.51 -1.05 2.43
C PHE A 213 -14.56 0.39 1.93
N ASN A 214 -15.46 1.18 2.51
CA ASN A 214 -15.44 2.62 2.33
C ASN A 214 -14.23 3.27 3.06
N ASP A 215 -14.06 4.57 2.84
CA ASP A 215 -12.88 5.30 3.28
C ASP A 215 -12.55 5.22 4.77
N ASP A 216 -13.57 5.25 5.64
CA ASP A 216 -13.45 5.21 7.09
C ASP A 216 -13.66 3.80 7.67
N LEU A 217 -13.78 2.79 6.81
CA LEU A 217 -13.98 1.37 7.13
C LEU A 217 -15.28 1.07 7.90
N SER A 218 -16.23 2.00 7.96
CA SER A 218 -17.50 1.85 8.67
C SER A 218 -18.53 1.02 7.90
N SER A 219 -18.38 0.86 6.58
CA SER A 219 -19.28 0.10 5.72
C SER A 219 -18.54 -0.67 4.62
N VAL A 220 -19.16 -1.72 4.09
CA VAL A 220 -18.67 -2.45 2.91
C VAL A 220 -19.69 -2.51 1.78
N THR A 221 -19.18 -2.50 0.55
CA THR A 221 -19.90 -2.83 -0.68
C THR A 221 -19.53 -4.25 -1.12
N GLN A 222 -20.53 -5.11 -1.35
CA GLN A 222 -20.29 -6.43 -1.92
C GLN A 222 -20.03 -6.33 -3.43
N LEU A 223 -18.83 -6.71 -3.88
CA LEU A 223 -18.45 -6.63 -5.30
C LEU A 223 -18.81 -7.90 -6.07
N ILE A 224 -18.65 -9.05 -5.42
CA ILE A 224 -18.90 -10.39 -5.98
C ILE A 224 -19.88 -11.10 -5.04
N ASP A 225 -20.98 -11.61 -5.59
CA ASP A 225 -21.99 -12.37 -4.87
C ASP A 225 -22.15 -13.80 -5.42
N ALA A 226 -23.07 -14.57 -4.83
CA ALA A 226 -23.28 -15.97 -5.20
C ALA A 226 -23.66 -16.16 -6.68
N SER A 227 -24.20 -15.14 -7.35
CA SER A 227 -24.55 -15.19 -8.77
C SER A 227 -23.33 -15.05 -9.70
N ASN A 228 -22.19 -14.64 -9.16
CA ASN A 228 -20.96 -14.38 -9.92
C ASN A 228 -19.91 -15.48 -9.81
N LYS A 229 -20.15 -16.51 -8.99
CA LYS A 229 -19.18 -17.58 -8.75
C LYS A 229 -19.55 -18.88 -9.45
N THR A 230 -18.54 -19.71 -9.67
CA THR A 230 -18.72 -21.08 -10.16
C THR A 230 -18.64 -22.10 -9.03
N ALA A 231 -19.09 -23.33 -9.27
CA ALA A 231 -18.97 -24.40 -8.28
C ALA A 231 -17.49 -24.72 -8.02
N ASN A 232 -17.15 -24.99 -6.75
CA ASN A 232 -15.78 -25.30 -6.30
C ASN A 232 -14.77 -24.17 -6.58
N GLN A 233 -15.21 -22.92 -6.60
CA GLN A 233 -14.30 -21.77 -6.53
C GLN A 233 -13.74 -21.65 -5.11
N TYR A 234 -12.49 -21.19 -4.96
CA TYR A 234 -11.85 -20.93 -3.67
C TYR A 234 -11.08 -19.61 -3.76
N VAL A 235 -11.76 -18.49 -3.49
CA VAL A 235 -11.18 -17.14 -3.68
C VAL A 235 -10.15 -16.85 -2.59
N GLU A 236 -8.86 -16.91 -2.95
CA GLU A 236 -7.74 -16.70 -2.01
C GLU A 236 -7.29 -15.24 -1.91
N SER A 237 -7.45 -14.44 -2.96
CA SER A 237 -7.07 -13.03 -2.92
C SER A 237 -7.74 -12.23 -4.03
N VAL A 238 -7.60 -10.91 -3.93
CA VAL A 238 -8.13 -9.94 -4.88
C VAL A 238 -7.04 -8.92 -5.23
N TRP A 239 -6.94 -8.58 -6.50
CA TRP A 239 -6.21 -7.43 -7.04
C TRP A 239 -7.17 -6.47 -7.73
N VAL A 240 -6.88 -5.17 -7.69
CA VAL A 240 -7.77 -4.14 -8.25
C VAL A 240 -6.98 -3.19 -9.14
N GLU A 241 -7.59 -2.86 -10.28
CA GLU A 241 -7.12 -1.80 -11.18
C GLU A 241 -8.23 -0.83 -11.53
N GLY A 242 -7.83 0.38 -11.92
CA GLY A 242 -8.78 1.45 -12.20
C GLY A 242 -9.56 1.88 -10.96
N THR A 243 -10.58 2.70 -11.18
CA THR A 243 -11.47 3.18 -10.11
C THR A 243 -12.91 3.13 -10.58
N GLN A 244 -13.84 3.02 -9.63
CA GLN A 244 -15.27 3.10 -9.96
C GLN A 244 -15.62 4.48 -10.54
N ALA A 245 -15.01 5.55 -10.02
CA ALA A 245 -15.25 6.92 -10.44
C ALA A 245 -14.85 7.17 -11.90
N ASP A 246 -13.73 6.59 -12.34
CA ASP A 246 -13.26 6.71 -13.72
C ASP A 246 -13.96 5.73 -14.68
N GLY A 247 -14.80 4.83 -14.13
CA GLY A 247 -15.57 3.87 -14.91
C GLY A 247 -14.72 2.78 -15.56
N ASN A 248 -13.53 2.51 -15.04
CA ASN A 248 -12.56 1.55 -15.59
C ASN A 248 -12.12 0.49 -14.57
N ARG A 249 -12.88 0.29 -13.48
CA ARG A 249 -12.51 -0.64 -12.41
C ARG A 249 -12.57 -2.08 -12.88
N LYS A 250 -11.45 -2.78 -12.70
CA LYS A 250 -11.33 -4.24 -12.87
C LYS A 250 -10.86 -4.85 -11.57
N ILE A 251 -11.44 -5.99 -11.23
CA ILE A 251 -10.98 -6.81 -10.11
C ILE A 251 -10.54 -8.17 -10.61
N TYR A 252 -9.49 -8.70 -9.99
CA TYR A 252 -8.87 -9.96 -10.36
C TYR A 252 -8.83 -10.86 -9.14
N LEU A 253 -9.47 -12.02 -9.20
CA LEU A 253 -9.60 -12.95 -8.10
C LEU A 253 -8.73 -14.17 -8.35
N VAL A 254 -7.97 -14.57 -7.33
CA VAL A 254 -7.23 -15.83 -7.39
C VAL A 254 -8.16 -16.98 -6.98
N ASP A 255 -8.45 -17.89 -7.91
CA ASP A 255 -9.19 -19.12 -7.64
C ASP A 255 -8.21 -20.28 -7.40
N SER A 256 -8.18 -20.78 -6.16
CA SER A 256 -7.33 -21.88 -5.73
C SER A 256 -7.89 -23.27 -6.05
N ASN A 257 -9.05 -23.37 -6.72
CA ASN A 257 -9.78 -24.60 -7.08
C ASN A 257 -9.16 -25.91 -6.56
N TYR A 258 -9.73 -26.41 -5.45
CA TYR A 258 -9.27 -27.64 -4.81
C TYR A 258 -9.62 -28.90 -5.65
N TYR A 259 -8.74 -29.92 -5.61
CA TYR A 259 -8.81 -31.08 -6.52
C TYR A 259 -10.19 -31.77 -6.58
N GLY A 260 -10.76 -31.85 -7.79
CA GLY A 260 -12.02 -32.52 -8.07
C GLY A 260 -12.24 -32.85 -9.56
N GLY A 261 -11.20 -33.35 -10.26
CA GLY A 261 -11.35 -34.06 -11.54
C GLY A 261 -11.25 -33.24 -12.85
N ALA A 262 -11.32 -31.90 -12.81
CA ALA A 262 -11.00 -31.01 -13.92
C ALA A 262 -10.29 -29.76 -13.37
N LYS A 263 -9.42 -29.09 -14.16
CA LYS A 263 -8.69 -27.89 -13.70
C LYS A 263 -9.61 -26.72 -13.30
N GLY A 264 -10.90 -26.79 -13.61
CA GLY A 264 -11.89 -25.79 -13.26
C GLY A 264 -11.48 -24.41 -13.78
N ARG A 265 -11.68 -23.39 -12.94
CA ARG A 265 -11.33 -21.99 -13.20
C ARG A 265 -10.10 -21.53 -12.40
N LYS A 266 -9.20 -22.46 -12.13
CA LYS A 266 -7.99 -22.22 -11.37
C LYS A 266 -7.14 -21.10 -11.97
N GLY A 267 -6.52 -20.29 -11.13
CA GLY A 267 -5.65 -19.19 -11.57
C GLY A 267 -6.29 -17.83 -11.31
N LEU A 268 -6.16 -16.91 -12.26
CA LEU A 268 -6.64 -15.53 -12.11
C LEU A 268 -7.91 -15.30 -12.92
N ILE A 269 -8.96 -14.84 -12.26
CA ILE A 269 -10.26 -14.52 -12.87
C ILE A 269 -10.50 -13.01 -12.82
N MET A 270 -10.71 -12.39 -13.97
CA MET A 270 -10.97 -10.95 -14.10
C MET A 270 -12.47 -10.67 -14.19
N TYR A 271 -12.96 -9.68 -13.45
CA TYR A 271 -14.29 -9.09 -13.61
C TYR A 271 -14.12 -7.62 -13.97
N ASP A 272 -14.75 -7.19 -15.07
CA ASP A 272 -14.78 -5.79 -15.49
C ASP A 272 -16.03 -5.13 -14.92
N LEU A 273 -15.85 -4.33 -13.87
CA LEU A 273 -16.95 -3.66 -13.20
C LEU A 273 -17.28 -2.32 -13.85
N GLY A 274 -16.31 -1.70 -14.54
CA GLY A 274 -16.42 -0.34 -15.04
C GLY A 274 -16.83 0.64 -13.92
N ALA A 275 -17.93 1.36 -14.13
CA ALA A 275 -18.50 2.28 -13.14
C ALA A 275 -19.48 1.61 -12.15
N ASN A 276 -19.74 0.31 -12.30
CA ASN A 276 -20.70 -0.39 -11.45
C ASN A 276 -20.13 -0.62 -10.04
N SER A 277 -21.00 -0.54 -9.04
CA SER A 277 -20.63 -0.82 -7.65
C SER A 277 -20.32 -2.30 -7.40
N LYS A 278 -20.79 -3.21 -8.26
CA LYS A 278 -20.57 -4.65 -8.18
C LYS A 278 -20.68 -5.33 -9.55
N ALA A 279 -20.29 -6.60 -9.63
CA ALA A 279 -20.39 -7.38 -10.85
C ALA A 279 -21.85 -7.55 -11.30
N THR A 280 -22.05 -7.62 -12.62
CA THR A 280 -23.37 -7.86 -13.21
C THR A 280 -23.85 -9.26 -12.81
N PRO A 281 -25.10 -9.46 -12.35
CA PRO A 281 -25.58 -10.80 -11.99
C PRO A 281 -25.41 -11.80 -13.13
N GLY A 282 -24.86 -12.98 -12.82
CA GLY A 282 -24.56 -14.03 -13.80
C GLY A 282 -23.27 -13.84 -14.60
N ASP A 283 -22.60 -12.68 -14.49
CA ASP A 283 -21.23 -12.54 -14.95
C ASP A 283 -20.32 -13.35 -14.03
N THR A 284 -19.71 -14.40 -14.57
CA THR A 284 -18.77 -15.24 -13.83
C THR A 284 -17.32 -14.80 -14.03
N GLY A 285 -17.07 -13.70 -14.72
CA GLY A 285 -15.74 -13.19 -15.02
C GLY A 285 -15.05 -13.96 -16.16
N THR A 286 -13.92 -13.43 -16.61
CA THR A 286 -13.06 -14.00 -17.65
C THR A 286 -11.87 -14.72 -17.04
N GLN A 287 -11.55 -15.92 -17.51
CA GLN A 287 -10.29 -16.57 -17.16
C GLN A 287 -9.11 -15.74 -17.72
N TYR A 288 -8.36 -15.10 -16.84
CA TYR A 288 -7.27 -14.19 -17.22
C TYR A 288 -5.93 -14.91 -17.33
N ILE A 289 -5.54 -15.66 -16.28
CA ILE A 289 -4.33 -16.50 -16.25
C ILE A 289 -4.76 -17.91 -15.82
N GLY A 290 -4.29 -18.95 -16.49
CA GLY A 290 -4.76 -20.32 -16.27
C GLY A 290 -5.97 -20.70 -17.16
N PRO A 291 -6.69 -21.79 -16.86
CA PRO A 291 -6.38 -22.74 -15.79
C PRO A 291 -5.25 -23.70 -16.17
N ASP A 292 -4.85 -23.74 -17.44
CA ASP A 292 -4.00 -24.79 -17.95
C ASP A 292 -2.59 -24.81 -17.35
N TYR A 293 -2.07 -23.63 -17.03
CA TYR A 293 -0.79 -23.49 -16.35
C TYR A 293 -0.80 -24.06 -14.92
N PHE A 294 -1.89 -23.87 -14.17
CA PHE A 294 -1.91 -24.19 -12.74
C PHE A 294 -2.24 -25.66 -12.49
N ALA A 295 -1.23 -26.44 -12.11
CA ALA A 295 -1.42 -27.80 -11.64
C ALA A 295 -1.81 -27.86 -10.14
N PHE A 296 -1.31 -26.92 -9.32
CA PHE A 296 -1.47 -26.92 -7.86
C PHE A 296 -2.38 -25.77 -7.38
N TYR A 297 -2.09 -25.13 -6.26
CA TYR A 297 -3.00 -24.17 -5.63
C TYR A 297 -2.43 -22.76 -5.76
N PRO A 298 -2.89 -21.94 -6.72
CA PRO A 298 -2.54 -20.53 -6.69
C PRO A 298 -3.12 -19.89 -5.43
N ARG A 299 -2.34 -19.05 -4.74
CA ARG A 299 -2.77 -18.45 -3.46
C ARG A 299 -2.86 -16.94 -3.52
N ASP A 300 -2.10 -16.32 -4.39
CA ASP A 300 -2.01 -14.87 -4.41
C ASP A 300 -1.48 -14.30 -5.72
N VAL A 301 -1.65 -13.00 -5.90
CA VAL A 301 -1.30 -12.26 -7.11
C VAL A 301 -0.82 -10.84 -6.79
N GLU A 302 0.17 -10.40 -7.54
CA GLU A 302 0.68 -9.03 -7.55
C GLU A 302 0.88 -8.56 -8.99
N ARG A 303 0.89 -7.24 -9.21
CA ARG A 303 1.13 -6.64 -10.52
C ARG A 303 2.15 -5.52 -10.45
N ASP A 304 3.13 -5.53 -11.34
CA ASP A 304 4.13 -4.45 -11.43
C ASP A 304 3.66 -3.28 -12.31
N SER A 305 4.35 -2.15 -12.21
CA SER A 305 4.06 -0.92 -12.96
C SER A 305 4.21 -1.06 -14.48
N ALA A 306 4.92 -2.09 -14.96
CA ALA A 306 5.01 -2.44 -16.38
C ALA A 306 3.83 -3.31 -16.85
N GLY A 307 2.93 -3.67 -15.93
CA GLY A 307 1.73 -4.45 -16.17
C GLY A 307 1.92 -5.96 -16.07
N ASN A 308 3.10 -6.45 -15.70
CA ASN A 308 3.35 -7.89 -15.56
C ASN A 308 2.71 -8.44 -14.28
N TRP A 309 2.28 -9.69 -14.37
CA TRP A 309 1.64 -10.41 -13.26
C TRP A 309 2.63 -11.34 -12.58
N TYR A 310 2.52 -11.44 -11.25
CA TYR A 310 3.26 -12.39 -10.43
C TYR A 310 2.25 -13.18 -9.62
N MET A 311 2.29 -14.50 -9.72
CA MET A 311 1.42 -15.38 -8.95
C MET A 311 2.26 -16.42 -8.25
N ASN A 312 1.82 -16.85 -7.08
CA ASN A 312 2.44 -17.95 -6.36
C ASN A 312 1.62 -19.24 -6.46
N GLN A 313 2.26 -20.38 -6.14
CA GLN A 313 1.58 -21.67 -6.02
C GLN A 313 2.01 -22.41 -4.75
N TYR A 314 1.04 -22.85 -3.96
CA TYR A 314 1.26 -23.71 -2.80
C TYR A 314 1.42 -25.17 -3.23
N ARG A 315 2.43 -25.83 -2.65
CA ARG A 315 2.73 -27.26 -2.78
C ARG A 315 3.68 -27.68 -1.67
N ALA A 316 3.50 -28.90 -1.18
CA ALA A 316 4.20 -29.40 0.00
C ALA A 316 5.51 -30.15 -0.33
N SER A 317 5.77 -30.41 -1.62
CA SER A 317 6.95 -31.17 -2.04
C SER A 317 7.65 -30.48 -3.20
N THR A 318 8.97 -30.64 -3.25
CA THR A 318 9.79 -30.15 -4.36
C THR A 318 9.48 -30.93 -5.64
N ASN A 319 9.91 -30.39 -6.78
CA ASN A 319 9.69 -30.94 -8.13
C ASN A 319 8.22 -30.99 -8.57
N GLN A 320 7.34 -30.20 -7.96
CA GLN A 320 5.89 -30.17 -8.27
C GLN A 320 5.47 -28.95 -9.09
N ALA A 321 5.78 -27.76 -8.61
CA ALA A 321 5.45 -26.49 -9.26
C ALA A 321 6.44 -25.39 -8.80
N PRO A 322 6.58 -24.29 -9.54
CA PRO A 322 7.34 -23.12 -9.08
C PRO A 322 6.63 -22.40 -7.93
N ALA A 323 7.41 -21.68 -7.11
CA ALA A 323 6.89 -20.96 -5.95
C ALA A 323 6.27 -19.64 -6.36
N ILE A 324 6.94 -18.96 -7.30
CA ILE A 324 6.49 -17.74 -7.95
C ILE A 324 6.63 -17.95 -9.44
N THR A 325 5.68 -17.40 -10.18
CA THR A 325 5.70 -17.33 -11.64
C THR A 325 5.38 -15.91 -12.07
N LYS A 326 6.19 -15.36 -12.97
CA LYS A 326 5.87 -14.11 -13.67
C LYS A 326 5.17 -14.41 -14.99
N PHE A 327 4.18 -13.61 -15.35
CA PHE A 327 3.53 -13.60 -16.67
C PHE A 327 3.57 -12.19 -17.25
N LEU A 328 3.86 -12.08 -18.54
CA LEU A 328 3.64 -10.82 -19.25
C LEU A 328 2.15 -10.64 -19.48
N ASP A 329 1.66 -9.40 -19.43
CA ASP A 329 0.28 -9.12 -19.79
C ASP A 329 0.01 -9.41 -21.26
N GLY A 330 -1.23 -9.73 -21.61
CA GLY A 330 -1.56 -10.08 -22.97
C GLY A 330 -2.98 -10.59 -23.14
N THR A 331 -3.22 -11.28 -24.26
CA THR A 331 -4.53 -11.87 -24.58
C THR A 331 -4.85 -13.04 -23.64
N PRO A 332 -5.95 -12.99 -22.87
CA PRO A 332 -6.38 -14.10 -22.03
C PRO A 332 -6.87 -15.32 -22.84
N PRO A 333 -6.79 -16.55 -22.30
CA PRO A 333 -6.12 -16.88 -21.06
C PRO A 333 -4.60 -17.00 -21.21
N ILE A 334 -3.85 -16.34 -20.34
CA ILE A 334 -2.39 -16.41 -20.29
C ILE A 334 -1.98 -17.72 -19.60
N ASN A 335 -1.17 -18.53 -20.28
CA ASN A 335 -0.68 -19.83 -19.78
C ASN A 335 0.82 -20.03 -19.96
N THR A 336 1.53 -19.03 -20.51
CA THR A 336 2.97 -19.11 -20.74
C THR A 336 3.69 -18.21 -19.75
N PRO A 337 4.54 -18.77 -18.88
CA PRO A 337 5.32 -17.98 -17.93
C PRO A 337 6.40 -17.18 -18.65
N ALA A 338 6.71 -16.00 -18.13
CA ALA A 338 7.90 -15.22 -18.50
C ALA A 338 9.14 -15.79 -17.82
N TRP A 339 9.01 -16.14 -16.53
CA TRP A 339 9.99 -16.90 -15.77
C TRP A 339 9.32 -17.61 -14.58
N GLU A 340 10.03 -18.59 -14.03
CA GLU A 340 9.58 -19.41 -12.89
C GLU A 340 10.72 -19.58 -11.87
N THR A 341 10.40 -19.71 -10.58
CA THR A 341 11.41 -20.09 -9.57
C THR A 341 11.75 -21.59 -9.62
N ASP A 342 12.95 -21.94 -9.15
CA ASP A 342 13.47 -23.31 -9.13
C ASP A 342 12.59 -24.28 -8.33
N ILE A 343 11.92 -25.19 -9.05
CA ILE A 343 10.99 -26.18 -8.48
C ILE A 343 11.67 -27.18 -7.55
N THR A 344 12.99 -27.34 -7.64
CA THR A 344 13.75 -28.32 -6.84
C THR A 344 14.00 -27.82 -5.42
N LYS A 345 13.77 -26.53 -5.14
CA LYS A 345 14.16 -25.87 -3.88
C LYS A 345 12.97 -25.27 -3.13
N TYR A 346 12.24 -24.39 -3.80
CA TYR A 346 11.26 -23.54 -3.13
C TYR A 346 9.94 -24.28 -3.06
N VAL A 347 9.23 -24.22 -1.93
CA VAL A 347 7.94 -24.90 -1.68
C VAL A 347 7.06 -24.01 -0.77
N TYR A 348 5.83 -24.43 -0.49
CA TYR A 348 4.93 -23.81 0.49
C TYR A 348 4.72 -22.28 0.35
N ALA A 349 4.73 -21.76 -0.87
CA ALA A 349 4.46 -20.34 -1.10
C ALA A 349 3.00 -19.98 -0.82
N TYR A 350 2.77 -18.87 -0.10
CA TYR A 350 1.41 -18.51 0.36
C TYR A 350 1.02 -17.04 0.12
N GLY A 351 1.70 -16.08 0.73
CA GLY A 351 1.60 -14.66 0.37
C GLY A 351 2.71 -14.26 -0.58
N ILE A 352 2.47 -13.28 -1.45
CA ILE A 352 3.47 -12.71 -2.37
C ILE A 352 3.42 -11.19 -2.28
N SER A 353 4.57 -10.51 -2.38
CA SER A 353 4.57 -9.06 -2.54
C SER A 353 5.77 -8.55 -3.35
N LEU A 354 5.58 -7.38 -3.98
CA LEU A 354 6.58 -6.71 -4.83
C LEU A 354 7.14 -5.46 -4.16
N TYR A 355 8.43 -5.24 -4.35
CA TYR A 355 9.11 -3.98 -4.08
C TYR A 355 9.96 -3.57 -5.30
N GLU A 356 9.30 -2.86 -6.22
CA GLU A 356 9.88 -2.44 -7.51
C GLU A 356 11.15 -1.57 -7.39
N PRO A 357 11.29 -0.64 -6.43
CA PRO A 357 12.51 0.18 -6.34
C PRO A 357 13.79 -0.62 -6.19
N ALA A 358 13.73 -1.82 -5.59
CA ALA A 358 14.86 -2.75 -5.50
C ALA A 358 14.76 -3.94 -6.47
N GLY A 359 13.70 -4.02 -7.29
CA GLY A 359 13.46 -5.13 -8.19
C GLY A 359 13.19 -6.46 -7.47
N TRP A 360 12.53 -6.42 -6.31
CA TRP A 360 12.28 -7.60 -5.48
C TRP A 360 10.86 -8.14 -5.62
N VAL A 361 10.76 -9.47 -5.70
CA VAL A 361 9.53 -10.22 -5.44
C VAL A 361 9.80 -11.22 -4.34
N ALA A 362 8.94 -11.23 -3.32
CA ALA A 362 9.09 -12.09 -2.17
C ALA A 362 7.89 -13.03 -2.01
N TYR A 363 8.09 -14.15 -1.34
CA TYR A 363 6.98 -14.95 -0.81
C TYR A 363 7.26 -15.44 0.62
N GLY A 364 6.20 -15.61 1.41
CA GLY A 364 6.27 -16.21 2.75
C GLY A 364 6.05 -17.72 2.73
N HIS A 365 6.93 -18.47 3.40
CA HIS A 365 6.86 -19.93 3.49
C HIS A 365 5.90 -20.38 4.60
N TYR A 366 4.80 -21.02 4.18
CA TYR A 366 3.73 -21.45 5.08
C TYR A 366 4.16 -22.43 6.17
N ASN A 367 5.19 -23.26 5.97
CA ASN A 367 5.51 -24.31 6.96
C ASN A 367 6.69 -23.98 7.88
N THR A 368 7.50 -22.97 7.55
CA THR A 368 8.73 -22.69 8.29
C THR A 368 8.83 -21.24 8.75
N GLY A 369 8.01 -20.32 8.22
CA GLY A 369 8.15 -18.91 8.54
C GLY A 369 9.15 -18.14 7.67
N GLU A 370 10.00 -18.84 6.92
CA GLU A 370 11.03 -18.19 6.11
C GLU A 370 10.42 -17.34 4.98
N VAL A 371 10.98 -16.17 4.75
CA VAL A 371 10.68 -15.34 3.59
C VAL A 371 11.81 -15.50 2.58
N PHE A 372 11.45 -15.76 1.32
CA PHE A 372 12.40 -15.83 0.21
C PHE A 372 12.20 -14.66 -0.74
N ILE A 373 13.31 -14.03 -1.16
CA ILE A 373 13.33 -12.85 -2.03
C ILE A 373 14.04 -13.21 -3.34
N PHE A 374 13.46 -12.78 -4.45
CA PHE A 374 13.94 -13.04 -5.80
C PHE A 374 13.99 -11.76 -6.63
N ASP A 375 14.83 -11.78 -7.66
CA ASP A 375 14.91 -10.72 -8.67
C ASP A 375 13.69 -10.76 -9.59
N MET A 376 12.99 -9.64 -9.73
CA MET A 376 11.76 -9.52 -10.52
C MET A 376 11.96 -9.74 -12.03
N ASN A 377 13.19 -9.57 -12.54
CA ASN A 377 13.48 -9.69 -13.96
C ASN A 377 13.82 -11.12 -14.36
N THR A 378 14.49 -11.86 -13.47
CA THR A 378 15.10 -13.16 -13.78
C THR A 378 14.56 -14.31 -12.96
N GLY A 379 13.89 -14.05 -11.83
CA GLY A 379 13.47 -15.07 -10.87
C GLY A 379 14.64 -15.67 -10.07
N ALA A 380 15.83 -15.08 -10.16
CA ALA A 380 17.00 -15.53 -9.40
C ALA A 380 16.85 -15.24 -7.91
N PHE A 381 17.30 -16.16 -7.07
CA PHE A 381 17.32 -15.97 -5.61
C PHE A 381 18.25 -14.81 -5.23
N ILE A 382 17.78 -13.93 -4.34
CA ILE A 382 18.53 -12.80 -3.79
C ILE A 382 18.91 -13.06 -2.34
N ASP A 383 17.91 -13.31 -1.48
CA ASP A 383 18.10 -13.39 -0.04
C ASP A 383 16.94 -14.13 0.64
N SER A 384 17.14 -14.55 1.89
CA SER A 384 16.08 -15.06 2.75
C SER A 384 16.32 -14.72 4.21
N PHE A 385 15.25 -14.70 4.99
CA PHE A 385 15.32 -14.53 6.44
C PHE A 385 14.18 -15.26 7.14
N ASP A 386 14.42 -15.65 8.39
CA ASP A 386 13.41 -16.24 9.25
C ASP A 386 12.44 -15.16 9.75
N ALA A 387 11.16 -15.28 9.38
CA ALA A 387 10.11 -14.37 9.83
C ALA A 387 9.12 -15.00 10.82
N GLY A 388 9.27 -16.27 11.20
CA GLY A 388 8.36 -16.94 12.11
C GLY A 388 8.26 -18.44 11.94
N SER A 389 7.07 -18.96 11.74
CA SER A 389 6.81 -20.40 11.64
C SER A 389 5.71 -20.78 10.64
N ARG A 390 4.75 -19.88 10.36
CA ARG A 390 3.67 -20.11 9.41
C ARG A 390 3.16 -18.81 8.79
N ILE A 391 3.91 -18.31 7.79
CA ILE A 391 3.50 -17.09 7.09
C ILE A 391 2.25 -17.35 6.25
N ARG A 392 1.20 -16.54 6.49
CA ARG A 392 -0.05 -16.55 5.74
C ARG A 392 -0.12 -15.49 4.67
N ASP A 393 0.54 -14.35 4.91
CA ASP A 393 0.57 -13.26 3.95
C ASP A 393 1.77 -12.34 4.23
N ILE A 394 2.18 -11.60 3.21
CA ILE A 394 3.24 -10.60 3.30
C ILE A 394 2.89 -9.34 2.52
N ALA A 395 3.42 -8.19 2.92
CA ALA A 395 3.28 -6.96 2.16
C ALA A 395 4.52 -6.09 2.32
N PHE A 396 5.07 -5.58 1.22
CA PHE A 396 6.03 -4.48 1.30
C PHE A 396 5.32 -3.16 1.55
N ASP A 397 5.94 -2.24 2.29
CA ASP A 397 5.55 -0.82 2.29
C ASP A 397 6.22 -0.05 1.14
N ALA A 398 6.02 1.27 1.08
CA ALA A 398 6.64 2.11 0.06
C ALA A 398 8.16 2.30 0.26
N ALA A 399 8.65 2.04 1.47
CA ALA A 399 10.03 2.25 1.86
C ALA A 399 10.88 0.98 1.62
N GLY A 400 10.26 -0.21 1.64
CA GLY A 400 10.91 -1.50 1.43
C GLY A 400 10.91 -2.39 2.68
N ASN A 401 10.25 -1.97 3.78
CA ASN A 401 10.03 -2.89 4.90
C ASN A 401 9.00 -3.94 4.50
N LEU A 402 9.19 -5.16 4.97
CA LEU A 402 8.27 -6.27 4.76
C LEU A 402 7.45 -6.53 6.01
N TYR A 403 6.15 -6.65 5.82
CA TYR A 403 5.18 -6.99 6.84
C TYR A 403 4.82 -8.45 6.66
N THR A 404 4.79 -9.22 7.74
CA THR A 404 4.45 -10.64 7.70
C THR A 404 3.38 -10.94 8.74
N VAL A 405 2.38 -11.75 8.37
CA VAL A 405 1.43 -12.31 9.33
C VAL A 405 1.63 -13.81 9.50
N ASP A 406 1.77 -14.22 10.75
CA ASP A 406 1.99 -15.60 11.15
C ASP A 406 0.82 -16.10 12.00
N ASN A 407 0.14 -17.15 11.55
CA ASN A 407 -1.02 -17.69 12.27
C ASN A 407 -0.70 -18.90 13.16
N LEU A 408 0.56 -19.31 13.29
CA LEU A 408 0.98 -20.28 14.30
C LEU A 408 1.50 -19.56 15.54
N THR A 409 2.31 -18.53 15.35
CA THR A 409 2.81 -17.69 16.45
C THR A 409 1.92 -16.49 16.74
N GLU A 410 0.93 -16.22 15.88
CA GLU A 410 -0.13 -15.22 16.10
C GLU A 410 0.38 -13.77 16.12
N TRP A 411 1.31 -13.47 15.21
CA TRP A 411 1.99 -12.18 15.14
C TRP A 411 1.88 -11.53 13.76
N LEU A 412 1.66 -10.22 13.77
CA LEU A 412 2.16 -9.31 12.74
C LEU A 412 3.59 -8.90 13.11
N ARG A 413 4.53 -9.03 12.17
CA ARG A 413 5.90 -8.51 12.34
C ARG A 413 6.30 -7.64 11.16
N ILE A 414 7.15 -6.67 11.43
CA ILE A 414 7.67 -5.70 10.47
C ILE A 414 9.19 -5.87 10.40
N TRP A 415 9.70 -6.06 9.20
CA TRP A 415 11.08 -6.42 8.91
C TRP A 415 11.70 -5.37 8.02
N SER A 416 12.88 -4.92 8.43
CA SER A 416 13.62 -3.88 7.75
C SER A 416 14.83 -4.49 7.04
N PRO A 417 15.05 -4.21 5.73
CA PRO A 417 16.17 -4.80 4.99
C PRO A 417 17.54 -4.32 5.48
N ALA A 418 18.61 -4.95 4.99
CA ALA A 418 19.98 -4.50 5.26
C ALA A 418 20.30 -3.16 4.58
N GLY A 419 21.31 -2.45 5.11
CA GLY A 419 21.83 -1.20 4.54
C GLY A 419 21.49 0.04 5.37
N ALA A 420 22.27 1.10 5.20
CA ALA A 420 22.01 2.42 5.77
C ALA A 420 21.12 3.22 4.82
N ASN A 421 19.96 3.68 5.30
CA ASN A 421 18.91 4.09 4.37
C ASN A 421 18.15 5.35 4.83
N SER A 422 17.63 6.08 3.85
CA SER A 422 16.81 7.29 4.04
C SER A 422 15.59 7.19 3.14
N PHE A 423 14.38 7.42 3.68
CA PHE A 423 13.18 7.55 2.86
C PHE A 423 12.71 9.00 2.88
N THR A 424 12.39 9.49 1.69
CA THR A 424 11.71 10.77 1.55
C THR A 424 10.22 10.49 1.44
N THR A 425 9.46 10.90 2.45
CA THR A 425 8.01 10.98 2.32
C THR A 425 7.63 12.35 1.79
N GLU A 426 6.99 12.33 0.62
CA GLU A 426 6.38 13.52 0.04
C GLU A 426 4.87 13.45 0.34
N SER A 427 4.39 14.31 1.23
CA SER A 427 2.94 14.48 1.44
C SER A 427 2.54 15.88 0.99
N TRP A 428 1.52 15.95 0.15
CA TRP A 428 1.11 17.17 -0.52
C TRP A 428 -0.08 17.76 0.23
N PHE A 429 0.17 18.76 1.07
CA PHE A 429 -0.88 19.58 1.69
C PHE A 429 -0.58 21.05 1.48
N GLU A 430 -1.63 21.83 1.30
CA GLU A 430 -1.53 23.28 1.12
C GLU A 430 -1.36 23.97 2.48
N ILE A 431 -0.23 24.63 2.68
CA ILE A 431 -0.02 25.56 3.80
C ILE A 431 -0.36 26.95 3.29
N VAL A 432 -1.31 27.61 3.96
CA VAL A 432 -1.61 29.03 3.76
C VAL A 432 -1.11 29.74 5.02
N PRO A 433 0.05 30.43 4.95
CA PRO A 433 0.53 31.21 6.07
C PRO A 433 -0.55 32.21 6.47
N GLU A 434 -0.86 32.30 7.76
CA GLU A 434 -1.68 33.40 8.27
C GLU A 434 -1.10 34.72 7.71
N PRO A 435 -1.93 35.62 7.13
CA PRO A 435 -1.43 36.89 6.67
C PRO A 435 -0.67 37.54 7.82
N ALA A 436 0.57 37.95 7.60
CA ALA A 436 1.40 38.65 8.60
C ALA A 436 0.83 40.02 9.03
N SER A 437 -0.46 40.27 8.82
CA SER A 437 -1.15 41.54 8.89
C SER A 437 -2.37 41.48 9.79
N VAL A 438 -2.19 41.19 11.09
CA VAL A 438 -3.03 41.76 12.17
C VAL A 438 -2.20 42.11 13.40
N LEU A 439 -1.07 42.79 13.21
CA LEU A 439 -0.38 43.53 14.29
C LEU A 439 -0.33 45.05 14.06
N ALA A 440 -0.96 45.55 12.99
CA ALA A 440 -0.96 46.95 12.61
C ALA A 440 -2.25 47.74 12.93
N LEU A 441 -3.12 47.23 13.82
CA LEU A 441 -4.35 47.94 14.24
C LEU A 441 -4.33 48.43 15.71
N GLY A 442 -3.31 48.07 16.49
CA GLY A 442 -3.20 48.47 17.90
C GLY A 442 -2.45 49.79 18.17
N ALA A 443 -1.64 50.28 17.23
CA ALA A 443 -0.75 51.44 17.46
C ALA A 443 -1.20 52.75 16.76
N GLY A 444 -2.16 52.69 15.83
CA GLY A 444 -2.56 53.84 14.99
C GLY A 444 -3.76 54.65 15.47
N LEU A 445 -4.50 54.19 16.48
CA LEU A 445 -5.76 54.82 16.91
C LEU A 445 -5.67 55.63 18.22
N VAL A 446 -4.53 55.61 18.91
CA VAL A 446 -4.31 56.39 20.15
C VAL A 446 -3.68 57.77 19.88
N SER A 447 -3.13 58.01 18.69
CA SER A 447 -2.44 59.25 18.33
C SER A 447 -3.31 60.33 17.65
N LEU A 448 -4.61 60.08 17.42
CA LEU A 448 -5.51 61.01 16.73
C LEU A 448 -6.58 61.70 17.61
N LEU A 449 -6.58 61.46 18.94
CA LEU A 449 -7.54 62.10 19.87
C LEU A 449 -6.91 63.11 20.84
N GLY A 450 -5.61 63.37 20.74
CA GLY A 450 -4.90 64.26 21.65
C GLY A 450 -4.24 65.43 20.94
N LEU A 451 -4.99 66.35 20.31
CA LEU A 451 -4.56 67.73 20.05
C LEU A 451 -5.69 68.55 19.39
N ARG A 452 -6.58 69.13 20.20
CA ARG A 452 -7.13 70.48 19.95
C ARG A 452 -7.87 71.02 21.18
N ARG A 453 -7.17 71.82 21.99
CA ARG A 453 -7.79 72.83 22.86
C ARG A 453 -6.95 74.12 22.85
N ARG A 454 -7.56 75.16 22.26
CA ARG A 454 -7.44 76.63 22.54
C ARG A 454 -6.07 77.29 22.21
N LYS A 455 -5.93 78.55 21.79
CA LYS A 455 -6.72 79.80 21.99
C LYS A 455 -6.53 80.80 20.83
N ALA A 456 -7.58 81.54 20.48
CA ALA A 456 -7.69 83.01 20.39
C ALA A 456 -9.16 83.36 20.10
#